data_AF-A0A9P6P7J3-F1
#
_entry.id   AF-A0A9P6P7J3-F1
#
_cell.length_a   1.000
_cell.length_b   1.000
_cell.length_c   1.000
_cell.angle_alpha   90.00
_cell.angle_beta   90.00
_cell.angle_gamma   90.00
#
_symmetry.space_group_name_H-M   'P 1'
#
loop_
_entity.id
_entity.type
_entity.pdbx_description
1 polymer ?
#
loop_
_entity_poly.entity_id
_entity_poly.type
_entity_poly.pdbx_seq_one_letter_code
_entity_poly.pdbx_strand_id
1 'polypeptide(L)'
;MSRITHHGQQVLDDLLSKANDLTHPIRNNGNLGLEQCLRQLCGLERDLYLHHHYIDSQFLVLWDTLALVEAPAARLQADWHQRHQESVAASQAIEDKVRTLIEHSAPQADDFTCAICLAIFTDPITLPACLHTFCKSCLDHANKTVCPLCRSPFRLQDCSVNVSLSNFIRFFFPPEPDLPSKPCSRRRSMIHAVVRQWSVRPPARKASIREERPRSFWVDQRYNQELLNLSRRSLWF
;
A
#
# COMPACT_ATOMS: atom_id res chain seq x y z
N MET A 1 27.21 -6.97 24.15
CA MET A 1 26.73 -6.02 23.12
C MET A 1 26.65 -6.61 21.71
N SER A 2 27.44 -7.63 21.33
CA SER A 2 27.40 -8.24 19.98
C SER A 2 26.12 -9.03 19.63
N ARG A 3 25.39 -9.56 20.62
CA ARG A 3 24.19 -10.39 20.38
C ARG A 3 22.97 -9.59 19.94
N ILE A 4 22.80 -8.37 20.45
CA ILE A 4 21.70 -7.47 20.06
C ILE A 4 21.85 -7.05 18.59
N THR A 5 23.09 -6.81 18.17
CA THR A 5 23.40 -6.39 16.79
C THR A 5 23.31 -7.56 15.81
N HIS A 6 23.66 -8.78 16.25
CA HIS A 6 23.45 -9.99 15.44
C HIS A 6 21.96 -10.29 15.25
N HIS A 7 21.14 -10.15 16.30
CA HIS A 7 19.70 -10.37 16.19
C HIS A 7 19.04 -9.32 15.28
N GLY A 8 19.42 -8.04 15.40
CA GLY A 8 18.93 -6.99 14.51
C GLY A 8 19.29 -7.21 13.04
N GLN A 9 20.51 -7.69 12.76
CA GLN A 9 20.93 -8.04 11.41
C GLN A 9 20.14 -9.23 10.85
N GLN A 10 19.94 -10.27 11.66
CA GLN A 10 19.17 -11.45 11.26
C GLN A 10 17.71 -11.09 10.90
N VAL A 11 17.07 -10.23 11.69
CA VAL A 11 15.71 -9.75 11.39
C VAL A 11 15.68 -8.99 10.06
N LEU A 12 16.70 -8.17 9.78
CA LEU A 12 16.80 -7.43 8.54
C LEU A 12 17.00 -8.35 7.32
N ASP A 13 17.83 -9.37 7.45
CA ASP A 13 18.06 -10.37 6.40
C ASP A 13 16.76 -11.17 6.11
N ASP A 14 16.00 -11.53 7.15
CA ASP A 14 14.69 -12.17 7.02
C ASP A 14 13.67 -11.27 6.30
N LEU A 15 13.63 -9.98 6.64
CA LEU A 15 12.77 -8.99 5.98
C LEU A 15 13.13 -8.81 4.50
N LEU A 16 14.44 -8.77 4.18
CA LEU A 16 14.92 -8.70 2.81
C LEU A 16 14.52 -9.95 2.00
N SER A 17 14.62 -11.14 2.60
CA SER A 17 14.17 -12.38 1.98
C SER A 17 12.67 -12.32 1.66
N LYS A 18 11.83 -11.95 2.64
CA LYS A 18 10.37 -11.81 2.44
C LYS A 18 10.03 -10.78 1.35
N ALA A 19 10.77 -9.68 1.28
CA ALA A 19 10.60 -8.67 0.24
C ALA A 19 11.00 -9.20 -1.15
N ASN A 20 12.01 -10.06 -1.25
CA ASN A 20 12.40 -10.71 -2.50
C ASN A 20 11.36 -11.72 -2.95
N ASP A 21 10.74 -12.46 -2.03
CA ASP A 21 9.67 -13.41 -2.36
C ASP A 21 8.49 -12.74 -3.06
N LEU A 22 8.18 -11.48 -2.70
CA LEU A 22 7.16 -10.65 -3.34
C LEU A 22 7.52 -10.21 -4.77
N THR A 23 8.80 -10.25 -5.15
CA THR A 23 9.26 -9.84 -6.49
C THR A 23 9.13 -10.95 -7.53
N HIS A 24 8.96 -12.20 -7.09
CA HIS A 24 8.80 -13.31 -8.01
C HIS A 24 7.42 -13.20 -8.66
N PRO A 25 7.33 -13.31 -10.01
CA PRO A 25 6.05 -13.20 -10.69
C PRO A 25 5.07 -14.20 -10.08
N ILE A 26 3.85 -13.73 -9.76
CA ILE A 26 2.74 -14.58 -9.31
C ILE A 26 2.59 -15.67 -10.37
N ARG A 27 3.21 -16.83 -10.13
CA ARG A 27 3.14 -17.95 -11.06
C ARG A 27 1.67 -18.34 -11.11
N ASN A 28 1.08 -18.17 -12.28
CA ASN A 28 -0.26 -18.60 -12.64
C ASN A 28 -0.51 -20.03 -12.15
N ASN A 29 -1.09 -20.18 -10.97
CA ASN A 29 -1.75 -21.39 -10.51
C ASN A 29 -2.95 -20.93 -9.68
N GLY A 30 -4.12 -21.04 -10.32
CA GLY A 30 -5.49 -20.77 -9.87
C GLY A 30 -5.71 -20.04 -8.54
N ASN A 31 -6.29 -18.83 -8.60
CA ASN A 31 -7.01 -18.09 -7.54
C ASN A 31 -6.39 -17.95 -6.13
N LEU A 32 -5.24 -18.57 -5.82
CA LEU A 32 -4.56 -18.53 -4.52
C LEU A 32 -3.40 -17.53 -4.50
N GLY A 33 -3.02 -16.94 -5.64
CA GLY A 33 -1.87 -16.04 -5.76
C GLY A 33 -2.07 -14.64 -5.16
N LEU A 34 -3.22 -14.01 -5.38
CA LEU A 34 -3.46 -12.63 -4.91
C LEU A 34 -3.65 -12.56 -3.39
N GLU A 35 -4.47 -13.47 -2.84
CA GLU A 35 -4.70 -13.52 -1.39
C GLU A 35 -3.39 -13.79 -0.64
N GLN A 36 -2.57 -14.72 -1.14
CA GLN A 36 -1.27 -15.02 -0.56
C GLN A 36 -0.31 -13.83 -0.66
N CYS A 37 -0.28 -13.16 -1.81
CA CYS A 37 0.52 -11.94 -2.00
C CYS A 37 0.09 -10.82 -1.02
N LEU A 38 -1.22 -10.60 -0.85
CA LEU A 38 -1.75 -9.63 0.12
C LEU A 38 -1.36 -9.98 1.56
N ARG A 39 -1.46 -11.25 1.95
CA ARG A 39 -1.01 -11.71 3.27
C ARG A 39 0.48 -11.50 3.48
N GLN A 40 1.31 -11.76 2.47
CA GLN A 40 2.75 -11.54 2.52
C GLN A 40 3.09 -10.04 2.63
N LEU A 41 2.44 -9.17 1.85
CA LEU A 41 2.58 -7.72 1.92
C LEU A 41 2.20 -7.18 3.30
N CYS A 42 1.02 -7.53 3.81
CA CYS A 42 0.56 -7.12 5.14
C CYS A 42 1.50 -7.65 6.26
N GLY A 43 2.01 -8.86 6.10
CA GLY A 43 3.00 -9.43 7.02
C GLY A 43 4.31 -8.65 7.02
N LEU A 44 4.83 -8.34 5.84
CA LEU A 44 6.06 -7.55 5.67
C LEU A 44 5.91 -6.13 6.24
N GLU A 45 4.79 -5.46 5.99
CA GLU A 45 4.47 -4.14 6.54
C GLU A 45 4.52 -4.15 8.07
N ARG A 46 3.85 -5.14 8.69
CA ARG A 46 3.86 -5.31 10.15
C ARG A 46 5.26 -5.59 10.69
N ASP A 47 6.01 -6.48 10.04
CA ASP A 47 7.34 -6.86 10.50
C ASP A 47 8.35 -5.69 10.39
N LEU A 48 8.25 -4.88 9.32
CA LEU A 48 9.01 -3.62 9.17
C LEU A 48 8.66 -2.61 10.27
N TYR A 49 7.38 -2.46 10.60
CA TYR A 49 6.93 -1.59 11.69
C TYR A 49 7.53 -2.04 13.04
N LEU A 50 7.45 -3.34 13.36
CA LEU A 50 7.99 -3.89 14.60
C LEU A 50 9.51 -3.73 14.69
N HIS A 51 10.21 -3.90 13.56
CA HIS A 51 11.66 -3.71 13.47
C HIS A 51 12.06 -2.25 13.74
N HIS A 52 11.41 -1.29 13.07
CA HIS A 52 11.62 0.14 13.34
C HIS A 52 11.36 0.49 14.80
N HIS A 53 10.24 0.04 15.35
CA HIS A 53 9.88 0.28 16.75
C HIS A 53 10.92 -0.32 17.71
N TYR A 54 11.37 -1.55 17.47
CA TYR A 54 12.38 -2.20 18.30
C TYR A 54 13.69 -1.39 18.29
N ILE A 55 14.19 -1.03 17.11
CA ILE A 55 15.44 -0.27 16.98
C ILE A 55 15.36 1.09 17.68
N ASP A 56 14.29 1.84 17.44
CA ASP A 56 14.10 3.15 18.07
C ASP A 56 14.01 3.03 19.60
N SER A 57 13.29 2.02 20.10
CA SER A 57 13.20 1.76 21.54
C SER A 57 14.55 1.40 22.17
N GLN A 58 15.35 0.54 21.52
CA GLN A 58 16.67 0.17 22.02
C GLN A 58 17.62 1.37 21.98
N PHE A 59 17.57 2.17 20.92
CA PHE A 59 18.38 3.37 20.80
C PHE A 59 18.06 4.40 21.89
N LEU A 60 16.77 4.63 22.20
CA LEU A 60 16.35 5.55 23.25
C LEU A 60 16.85 5.12 24.63
N VAL A 61 16.71 3.84 24.98
CA VAL A 61 17.20 3.30 26.26
C VAL A 61 18.73 3.43 26.35
N LEU A 62 19.45 3.11 25.27
CA LEU A 62 20.90 3.29 25.21
C LEU A 62 21.31 4.76 25.33
N TRP A 63 20.59 5.67 24.67
CA TRP A 63 20.87 7.10 24.73
C TRP A 63 20.68 7.65 26.15
N ASP A 64 19.55 7.33 26.78
CA ASP A 64 19.23 7.79 28.14
C ASP A 64 20.20 7.18 29.18
N THR A 65 20.66 5.95 28.98
CA THR A 65 21.64 5.30 29.88
C THR A 65 23.07 5.82 29.69
N LEU A 66 23.51 6.06 28.45
CA LEU A 66 24.84 6.62 28.16
C LEU A 66 24.98 8.08 28.63
N ALA A 67 23.88 8.85 28.63
CA ALA A 67 23.85 10.20 29.17
C ALA A 67 24.16 10.27 30.69
N LEU A 68 24.10 9.13 31.40
CA LEU A 68 24.37 9.03 32.84
C LEU A 68 25.82 8.61 33.17
N VAL A 69 26.69 8.40 32.16
CA VAL A 69 28.06 7.89 32.36
C VAL A 69 29.09 8.84 31.74
N GLU A 70 30.09 9.29 32.53
CA GLU A 70 31.00 10.41 32.17
C GLU A 70 32.04 10.10 31.06
N ALA A 71 32.48 8.85 30.86
CA ALA A 71 33.27 8.38 29.68
C ALA A 71 33.36 6.84 29.71
N PRO A 72 33.10 6.08 28.62
CA PRO A 72 33.50 6.28 27.21
C PRO A 72 32.29 6.52 26.27
N ALA A 73 31.36 7.37 26.69
CA ALA A 73 30.07 7.61 26.05
C ALA A 73 30.16 7.98 24.56
N ALA A 74 31.11 8.85 24.15
CA ALA A 74 31.15 9.37 22.78
C ALA A 74 31.44 8.32 21.71
N ARG A 75 32.38 7.39 21.94
CA ARG A 75 32.73 6.34 20.96
C ARG A 75 31.63 5.30 20.82
N LEU A 76 31.01 4.93 21.94
CA LEU A 76 29.85 4.03 21.94
C LEU A 76 28.65 4.70 21.25
N GLN A 77 28.37 5.96 21.57
CA GLN A 77 27.30 6.73 20.96
C GLN A 77 27.48 6.86 19.43
N ALA A 78 28.71 7.08 18.96
CA ALA A 78 29.02 7.11 17.53
C ALA A 78 28.80 5.75 16.85
N ASP A 79 29.29 4.64 17.43
CA ASP A 79 29.10 3.29 16.89
C ASP A 79 27.60 2.91 16.84
N TRP A 80 26.84 3.23 17.89
CA TRP A 80 25.39 2.99 17.92
C TRP A 80 24.62 3.88 16.94
N HIS A 81 25.00 5.15 16.79
CA HIS A 81 24.40 6.04 15.82
C HIS A 81 24.63 5.55 14.39
N GLN A 82 25.86 5.12 14.06
CA GLN A 82 26.16 4.53 12.77
C GLN A 82 25.30 3.30 12.48
N ARG A 83 25.19 2.36 13.44
CA ARG A 83 24.37 1.15 13.26
C ARG A 83 22.87 1.44 13.15
N HIS A 84 22.38 2.44 13.88
CA HIS A 84 21.00 2.93 13.74
C HIS A 84 20.77 3.45 12.33
N GLN A 85 21.67 4.29 11.81
CA GLN A 85 21.61 4.79 10.44
C GLN A 85 21.65 3.66 9.40
N GLU A 86 22.54 2.68 9.56
CA GLU A 86 22.62 1.51 8.67
C GLU A 86 21.31 0.72 8.67
N SER A 87 20.70 0.50 9.84
CA SER A 87 19.44 -0.23 9.93
C SER A 87 18.26 0.55 9.34
N VAL A 88 18.18 1.85 9.61
CA VAL A 88 17.18 2.75 9.00
C VAL A 88 17.32 2.77 7.47
N ALA A 89 18.56 2.83 6.96
CA ALA A 89 18.83 2.82 5.52
C ALA A 89 18.39 1.49 4.89
N ALA A 90 18.65 0.36 5.54
CA ALA A 90 18.25 -0.94 5.03
C ALA A 90 16.73 -1.14 5.04
N SER A 91 16.04 -0.72 6.11
CA SER A 91 14.57 -0.73 6.14
C SER A 91 13.97 0.18 5.07
N GLN A 92 14.58 1.35 4.83
CA GLN A 92 14.15 2.24 3.74
C GLN A 92 14.33 1.59 2.37
N ALA A 93 15.44 0.88 2.15
CA ALA A 93 15.67 0.15 0.91
C ALA A 93 14.62 -0.95 0.67
N ILE A 94 14.15 -1.62 1.73
CA ILE A 94 13.04 -2.59 1.64
C ILE A 94 11.74 -1.89 1.26
N GLU A 95 11.40 -0.78 1.94
CA GLU A 95 10.19 0.01 1.64
C GLU A 95 10.20 0.51 0.19
N ASP A 96 11.32 1.05 -0.28
CA ASP A 96 11.47 1.56 -1.64
C ASP A 96 11.35 0.44 -2.67
N LYS A 97 11.84 -0.76 -2.35
CA LYS A 97 11.68 -1.94 -3.20
C LYS A 97 10.21 -2.36 -3.29
N VAL A 98 9.50 -2.41 -2.17
CA VAL A 98 8.04 -2.72 -2.15
C VAL A 98 7.25 -1.66 -2.91
N ARG A 99 7.55 -0.38 -2.69
CA ARG A 99 6.94 0.74 -3.44
C ARG A 99 7.14 0.57 -4.93
N THR A 100 8.37 0.29 -5.35
CA THR A 100 8.71 0.09 -6.76
C THR A 100 7.92 -1.09 -7.33
N LEU A 101 7.80 -2.20 -6.62
CA LEU A 101 6.97 -3.34 -7.06
C LEU A 101 5.50 -2.95 -7.22
N ILE A 102 4.93 -2.25 -6.24
CA ILE A 102 3.54 -1.79 -6.30
C ILE A 102 3.36 -0.83 -7.49
N GLU A 103 4.28 0.09 -7.74
CA GLU A 103 4.22 1.01 -8.88
C GLU A 103 4.24 0.28 -10.23
N HIS A 104 5.09 -0.72 -10.40
CA HIS A 104 5.16 -1.51 -11.64
C HIS A 104 3.95 -2.46 -11.81
N SER A 105 3.33 -2.85 -10.70
CA SER A 105 2.14 -3.73 -10.68
C SER A 105 0.82 -2.95 -10.66
N ALA A 106 0.89 -1.63 -10.56
CA ALA A 106 -0.28 -0.80 -10.38
C ALA A 106 -1.12 -0.80 -11.66
N PRO A 107 -2.44 -1.01 -11.55
CA PRO A 107 -3.30 -1.04 -12.72
C PRO A 107 -3.32 0.34 -13.39
N GLN A 108 -3.36 0.35 -14.72
CA GLN A 108 -3.36 1.56 -15.53
C GLN A 108 -4.78 2.12 -15.68
N ALA A 109 -4.89 3.39 -16.07
CA ALA A 109 -6.20 4.00 -16.35
C ALA A 109 -7.00 3.21 -17.42
N ASP A 110 -6.28 2.66 -18.39
CA ASP A 110 -6.85 1.90 -19.50
C ASP A 110 -7.54 0.61 -19.03
N ASP A 111 -7.06 -0.01 -17.94
CA ASP A 111 -7.67 -1.21 -17.34
C ASP A 111 -9.08 -0.93 -16.79
N PHE A 112 -9.42 0.34 -16.56
CA PHE A 112 -10.71 0.78 -16.04
C PHE A 112 -11.55 1.56 -17.06
N THR A 113 -11.26 1.39 -18.35
CA THR A 113 -11.90 2.15 -19.42
C THR A 113 -13.06 1.39 -20.05
N CYS A 114 -14.19 2.07 -20.21
CA CYS A 114 -15.36 1.51 -20.87
C CYS A 114 -15.17 1.43 -22.39
N ALA A 115 -15.37 0.24 -22.97
CA ALA A 115 -15.28 0.03 -24.41
C ALA A 115 -16.37 0.76 -25.24
N ILE A 116 -17.38 1.36 -24.59
CA ILE A 116 -18.44 2.14 -25.27
C ILE A 116 -18.09 3.65 -25.24
N CYS A 117 -17.91 4.25 -24.06
CA CYS A 117 -17.61 5.69 -23.96
C CYS A 117 -16.11 6.03 -24.05
N LEU A 118 -15.23 5.02 -24.05
CA LEU A 118 -13.76 5.17 -24.07
C LEU A 118 -13.22 6.09 -22.96
N ALA A 119 -13.91 6.12 -21.82
CA ALA A 119 -13.49 6.80 -20.61
C ALA A 119 -13.68 5.89 -19.39
N ILE A 120 -13.09 6.28 -18.27
CA ILE A 120 -13.08 5.50 -17.04
C ILE A 120 -14.50 5.20 -16.57
N PHE A 121 -14.73 3.97 -16.09
CA PHE A 121 -16.08 3.52 -15.73
C PHE A 121 -16.76 4.47 -14.74
N THR A 122 -18.03 4.75 -15.03
CA THR A 122 -18.95 5.43 -14.10
C THR A 122 -20.11 4.48 -13.85
N ASP A 123 -20.32 4.13 -12.58
CA ASP A 123 -21.26 3.08 -12.14
C ASP A 123 -21.08 1.79 -12.96
N PRO A 124 -19.91 1.12 -12.84
CA PRO A 124 -19.58 -0.06 -13.64
C PRO A 124 -20.57 -1.21 -13.41
N ILE A 125 -21.01 -1.85 -14.49
CA ILE A 125 -21.76 -3.10 -14.49
C ILE A 125 -20.89 -4.18 -15.11
N THR A 126 -20.64 -5.26 -14.37
CA THR A 126 -19.93 -6.44 -14.87
C THR A 126 -20.93 -7.51 -15.30
N LEU A 127 -20.86 -7.93 -16.56
CA LEU A 127 -21.76 -8.95 -17.11
C LEU A 127 -21.38 -10.34 -16.58
N PRO A 128 -22.27 -11.06 -15.87
CA PRO A 128 -21.90 -12.30 -15.18
C PRO A 128 -21.47 -13.44 -16.13
N ALA A 129 -22.04 -13.51 -17.33
CA ALA A 129 -21.76 -14.58 -18.29
C ALA A 129 -20.39 -14.47 -18.99
N CYS A 130 -19.77 -13.28 -19.01
CA CYS A 130 -18.53 -13.05 -19.76
C CYS A 130 -17.52 -12.14 -19.05
N LEU A 131 -17.87 -11.62 -17.88
CA LEU A 131 -17.07 -10.74 -17.01
C LEU A 131 -16.58 -9.42 -17.63
N HIS A 132 -17.09 -9.04 -18.80
CA HIS A 132 -16.85 -7.70 -19.36
C HIS A 132 -17.61 -6.62 -18.57
N THR A 133 -16.96 -5.48 -18.36
CA THR A 133 -17.51 -4.36 -17.59
C THR A 133 -17.80 -3.16 -18.49
N PHE A 134 -18.89 -2.44 -18.20
CA PHE A 134 -19.31 -1.24 -18.92
C PHE A 134 -19.93 -0.21 -17.95
N CYS A 135 -20.03 1.06 -18.33
CA CYS A 135 -20.82 2.02 -17.56
C CYS A 135 -22.30 1.65 -17.61
N LYS A 136 -23.03 1.79 -16.50
CA LYS A 136 -24.48 1.60 -16.45
C LYS A 136 -25.20 2.40 -17.53
N SER A 137 -24.89 3.70 -17.64
CA SER A 137 -25.47 4.58 -18.65
C SER A 137 -25.19 4.08 -20.08
N CYS A 138 -24.02 3.53 -20.36
CA CYS A 138 -23.66 3.04 -21.69
C CYS A 138 -24.44 1.78 -22.08
N LEU A 139 -24.69 0.88 -21.12
CA LEU A 139 -25.53 -0.29 -21.37
C LEU A 139 -27.01 0.08 -21.51
N ASP A 140 -27.51 0.99 -20.67
CA ASP A 140 -28.88 1.49 -20.73
C ASP A 140 -29.19 2.14 -22.10
N HIS A 141 -28.26 2.92 -22.66
CA HIS A 141 -28.44 3.53 -23.99
C HIS A 141 -28.29 2.55 -25.15
N ALA A 142 -27.46 1.51 -24.99
CA ALA A 142 -27.23 0.55 -26.06
C ALA A 142 -28.49 -0.30 -26.34
N ASN A 143 -29.38 -0.46 -25.35
CA ASN A 143 -30.59 -1.31 -25.45
C ASN A 143 -30.30 -2.72 -26.02
N LYS A 144 -29.11 -3.27 -25.70
CA LYS A 144 -28.66 -4.57 -26.20
C LYS A 144 -28.92 -5.66 -25.16
N THR A 145 -29.32 -6.84 -25.64
CA THR A 145 -29.39 -8.09 -24.86
C THR A 145 -28.13 -8.95 -25.00
N VAL A 146 -27.09 -8.42 -25.67
CA VAL A 146 -25.82 -9.09 -25.96
C VAL A 146 -24.63 -8.20 -25.63
N CYS A 147 -23.56 -8.80 -25.11
CA CYS A 147 -22.34 -8.11 -24.73
C CYS A 147 -21.73 -7.37 -25.94
N PRO A 148 -21.43 -6.06 -25.85
CA PRO A 148 -20.80 -5.29 -26.93
C PRO A 148 -19.44 -5.81 -27.39
N LEU A 149 -18.71 -6.55 -26.54
CA LEU A 149 -17.36 -7.06 -26.83
C LEU A 149 -17.39 -8.48 -27.42
N CYS A 150 -18.06 -9.41 -26.75
CA CYS A 150 -18.02 -10.84 -27.10
C CYS A 150 -19.36 -11.41 -27.56
N ARG A 151 -20.43 -10.60 -27.59
CA ARG A 151 -21.79 -10.99 -28.00
C ARG A 151 -22.48 -12.03 -27.11
N SER A 152 -21.90 -12.41 -25.97
CA SER A 152 -22.58 -13.26 -24.98
C SER A 152 -23.90 -12.66 -24.53
N PRO A 153 -24.99 -13.45 -24.46
CA PRO A 153 -26.29 -12.96 -24.05
C PRO A 153 -26.29 -12.55 -22.56
N PHE A 154 -27.04 -11.52 -22.21
CA PHE A 154 -27.23 -11.10 -20.83
C PHE A 154 -28.58 -10.40 -20.65
N ARG A 155 -29.02 -10.28 -19.38
CA ARG A 155 -30.22 -9.54 -19.00
C ARG A 155 -29.81 -8.39 -18.08
N LEU A 156 -30.14 -7.16 -18.46
CA LEU A 156 -29.81 -5.97 -17.67
C LEU A 156 -30.41 -6.00 -16.26
N GLN A 157 -31.59 -6.61 -16.11
CA GLN A 157 -32.30 -6.75 -14.83
C GLN A 157 -31.54 -7.60 -13.81
N ASP A 158 -30.74 -8.56 -14.29
CA ASP A 158 -29.94 -9.46 -13.46
C ASP A 158 -28.55 -8.85 -13.14
N CYS A 159 -28.26 -7.67 -13.68
CA CYS A 159 -26.99 -7.00 -13.53
C CYS A 159 -27.09 -5.86 -12.51
N SER A 160 -26.17 -5.82 -11.56
CA SER A 160 -26.04 -4.73 -10.59
C SER A 160 -24.75 -3.95 -10.79
N VAL A 161 -24.73 -2.73 -10.26
CA VAL A 161 -23.50 -1.94 -10.23
C VAL A 161 -22.48 -2.64 -9.34
N ASN A 162 -21.27 -2.82 -9.84
CA ASN A 162 -20.14 -3.32 -9.07
C ASN A 162 -19.68 -2.21 -8.11
N VAL A 163 -20.24 -2.22 -6.90
CA VAL A 163 -19.98 -1.21 -5.85
C VAL A 163 -18.50 -1.18 -5.47
N SER A 164 -17.86 -2.34 -5.37
CA SER A 164 -16.43 -2.44 -5.03
C SER A 164 -15.56 -1.77 -6.09
N LEU A 165 -15.81 -2.06 -7.37
CA LEU A 165 -15.10 -1.41 -8.48
C LEU A 165 -15.42 0.09 -8.56
N SER A 166 -16.66 0.49 -8.30
CA SER A 166 -17.06 1.90 -8.26
C SER A 166 -16.32 2.67 -7.16
N ASN A 167 -16.22 2.10 -5.96
CA ASN A 167 -15.49 2.69 -4.84
C ASN A 167 -13.99 2.79 -5.14
N PHE A 168 -13.40 1.73 -5.71
CA PHE A 168 -12.02 1.74 -6.15
C PHE A 168 -11.76 2.87 -7.16
N ILE A 169 -12.61 2.98 -8.19
CA ILE A 169 -12.45 4.00 -9.23
C ILE A 169 -12.59 5.40 -8.65
N ARG A 170 -13.55 5.65 -7.76
CA ARG A 170 -13.74 6.96 -7.12
C ARG A 170 -12.53 7.40 -6.32
N PHE A 171 -11.86 6.46 -5.65
CA PHE A 171 -10.68 6.75 -4.84
C PHE A 171 -9.45 7.06 -5.72
N PHE A 172 -9.21 6.24 -6.75
CA PHE A 172 -8.01 6.35 -7.58
C PHE A 172 -8.15 7.28 -8.80
N PHE A 173 -9.38 7.60 -9.19
CA PHE A 173 -9.72 8.44 -10.35
C PHE A 173 -10.82 9.44 -9.94
N PRO A 174 -10.48 10.46 -9.14
CA PRO A 174 -11.47 11.44 -8.69
C PRO A 174 -12.02 12.22 -9.89
N PRO A 175 -13.28 12.67 -9.82
CA PRO A 175 -13.85 13.53 -10.85
C PRO A 175 -13.11 14.87 -10.88
N GLU A 176 -12.90 15.42 -12.08
CA GLU A 176 -12.35 16.77 -12.21
C GLU A 176 -13.34 17.80 -11.66
N PRO A 177 -12.89 18.77 -10.83
CA PRO A 177 -13.73 19.88 -10.44
C PRO A 177 -14.04 20.72 -11.70
N ASP A 178 -15.32 20.98 -11.93
CA ASP A 178 -15.84 21.99 -12.88
C ASP A 178 -16.08 21.61 -14.36
N LEU A 179 -16.25 20.33 -14.71
CA LEU A 179 -16.74 19.96 -16.04
C LEU A 179 -18.27 19.71 -16.07
N PRO A 180 -19.00 20.23 -17.08
CA PRO A 180 -20.41 19.95 -17.24
C PRO A 180 -20.64 18.44 -17.35
N SER A 181 -21.68 17.98 -16.65
CA SER A 181 -22.02 16.58 -16.38
C SER A 181 -22.26 15.77 -17.66
N LYS A 182 -21.20 15.36 -18.35
CA LYS A 182 -21.28 14.23 -19.26
C LYS A 182 -21.36 12.94 -18.43
N PRO A 183 -22.17 11.95 -18.83
CA PRO A 183 -22.39 10.72 -18.06
C PRO A 183 -21.15 9.82 -17.93
N CYS A 184 -20.07 10.14 -18.64
CA CYS A 184 -18.77 9.48 -18.60
C CYS A 184 -17.70 10.57 -18.84
N SER A 185 -17.12 11.12 -17.78
CA SER A 185 -16.09 12.16 -17.86
C SER A 185 -14.68 11.54 -17.86
N ARG A 186 -13.72 12.24 -18.49
CA ARG A 186 -12.31 11.91 -18.30
C ARG A 186 -11.95 12.17 -16.84
N ARG A 187 -11.22 11.23 -16.24
CA ARG A 187 -10.72 11.32 -14.87
C ARG A 187 -9.21 11.19 -14.92
N ARG A 188 -8.51 11.93 -14.08
CA ARG A 188 -7.05 11.83 -13.94
C ARG A 188 -6.69 10.64 -13.05
N SER A 189 -5.76 9.81 -13.50
CA SER A 189 -5.19 8.74 -12.66
C SER A 189 -4.40 9.33 -11.49
N MET A 190 -4.76 8.92 -10.27
CA MET A 190 -3.99 9.17 -9.06
C MET A 190 -3.29 7.93 -8.53
N ILE A 191 -3.38 6.78 -9.22
CA ILE A 191 -2.85 5.50 -8.75
C ILE A 191 -1.37 5.63 -8.34
N HIS A 192 -0.52 6.13 -9.24
CA HIS A 192 0.90 6.34 -8.92
C HIS A 192 1.13 7.40 -7.84
N ALA A 193 0.29 8.45 -7.75
CA ALA A 193 0.43 9.46 -6.71
C ALA A 193 0.13 8.89 -5.32
N VAL A 194 -0.92 8.06 -5.20
CA VAL A 194 -1.29 7.35 -3.98
C VAL A 194 -0.21 6.33 -3.59
N VAL A 195 0.30 5.54 -4.54
CA VAL A 195 1.37 4.57 -4.29
C VAL A 195 2.66 5.27 -3.84
N ARG A 196 3.00 6.43 -4.41
CA ARG A 196 4.15 7.24 -4.00
C ARG A 196 4.00 7.86 -2.61
N GLN A 197 2.78 8.13 -2.17
CA GLN A 197 2.51 8.63 -0.82
C GLN A 197 2.40 7.52 0.23
N TRP A 198 2.32 6.25 -0.17
CA TRP A 198 2.27 5.14 0.78
C TRP A 198 3.54 5.11 1.63
N SER A 199 3.37 5.01 2.94
CA SER A 199 4.46 4.99 3.91
C SER A 199 4.10 4.01 5.02
N VAL A 200 5.02 3.10 5.32
CA VAL A 200 4.92 2.20 6.49
C VAL A 200 5.18 2.99 7.79
N ARG A 201 5.89 4.13 7.69
CA ARG A 201 6.10 5.04 8.83
C ARG A 201 4.87 5.93 9.06
N PRO A 202 4.49 6.20 10.32
CA PRO A 202 3.56 7.28 10.61
C PRO A 202 4.11 8.62 10.06
N PRO A 203 3.26 9.53 9.57
CA PRO A 203 3.73 10.78 8.98
C PRO A 203 4.52 11.61 10.00
N ALA A 204 5.80 11.84 9.70
CA ALA A 204 6.63 12.75 10.46
C ALA A 204 6.10 14.19 10.30
N ARG A 205 5.68 14.82 11.40
CA ARG A 205 5.46 16.28 11.38
C ARG A 205 6.83 16.95 11.16
N LYS A 206 6.90 17.86 10.18
CA LYS A 206 8.08 18.63 9.74
C LYS A 206 9.09 18.89 10.88
N ALA A 207 10.27 18.28 10.78
CA ALA A 207 11.38 18.56 11.68
C ALA A 207 12.06 19.88 11.28
N SER A 208 12.12 20.83 12.21
CA SER A 208 13.13 21.89 12.16
C SER A 208 14.44 21.32 12.70
N ILE A 209 15.49 21.44 11.90
CA ILE A 209 16.87 20.99 12.15
C ILE A 209 17.40 21.58 13.45
N ARG A 210 17.79 20.71 14.40
CA ARG A 210 18.92 20.84 15.33
C ARG A 210 19.15 19.49 16.04
N GLU A 211 20.41 19.18 16.31
CA GLU A 211 21.01 17.89 16.70
C GLU A 211 20.57 17.34 18.07
N GLU A 212 19.27 17.24 18.34
CA GLU A 212 18.76 16.78 19.63
C GLU A 212 18.03 15.44 19.50
N ARG A 213 18.33 14.52 20.45
CA ARG A 213 17.62 13.29 20.85
C ARG A 213 16.53 12.80 19.87
N PRO A 214 16.60 11.56 19.33
CA PRO A 214 15.52 11.05 18.50
C PRO A 214 14.20 11.21 19.24
N ARG A 215 13.28 11.96 18.64
CA ARG A 215 12.03 12.33 19.29
C ARG A 215 11.22 11.06 19.49
N SER A 216 11.01 10.67 20.74
CA SER A 216 10.02 9.66 21.11
C SER A 216 8.62 10.20 20.80
N PHE A 217 8.11 9.85 19.62
CA PHE A 217 6.72 10.07 19.27
C PHE A 217 5.95 8.87 19.85
N TRP A 218 5.43 9.01 21.08
CA TRP A 218 4.74 7.90 21.76
C TRP A 218 3.66 7.27 20.89
N VAL A 219 3.64 5.94 20.97
CA VAL A 219 2.65 4.99 20.46
C VAL A 219 1.23 5.56 20.64
N ASP A 220 0.59 5.93 19.52
CA ASP A 220 -0.81 6.31 19.56
C ASP A 220 -1.62 5.05 19.90
N GLN A 221 -2.35 5.05 21.01
CA GLN A 221 -3.31 4.01 21.39
C GLN A 221 -4.36 3.79 20.28
N ARG A 222 -4.51 4.79 19.40
CA ARG A 222 -5.27 4.77 18.16
C ARG A 222 -4.72 3.81 17.11
N TYR A 223 -3.40 3.55 17.05
CA TYR A 223 -2.77 2.73 16.02
C TYR A 223 -2.95 1.23 16.25
N ASN A 224 -2.94 0.76 17.51
CA ASN A 224 -3.39 -0.61 17.83
C ASN A 224 -4.87 -0.81 17.48
N GLN A 225 -5.69 0.24 17.61
CA GLN A 225 -7.08 0.24 17.13
C GLN A 225 -7.17 0.31 15.61
N GLU A 226 -6.27 1.02 14.91
CA GLU A 226 -6.22 1.06 13.45
C GLU A 226 -5.70 -0.24 12.83
N LEU A 227 -4.74 -0.94 13.45
CA LEU A 227 -4.32 -2.29 13.04
C LEU A 227 -5.44 -3.32 13.25
N LEU A 228 -6.19 -3.23 14.35
CA LEU A 228 -7.42 -4.01 14.56
C LEU A 228 -8.54 -3.62 13.58
N ASN A 229 -8.59 -2.35 13.14
CA ASN A 229 -9.53 -1.90 12.12
C ASN A 229 -9.07 -2.26 10.69
N LEU A 230 -7.77 -2.36 10.42
CA LEU A 230 -7.19 -2.85 9.17
C LEU A 230 -7.37 -4.37 9.05
N SER A 231 -7.26 -5.11 10.15
CA SER A 231 -7.67 -6.52 10.23
C SER A 231 -9.20 -6.71 10.18
N ARG A 232 -10.00 -5.64 10.29
CA ARG A 232 -11.45 -5.64 10.02
C ARG A 232 -11.77 -5.12 8.60
N ARG A 233 -10.84 -4.42 7.94
CA ARG A 233 -10.95 -4.03 6.52
C ARG A 233 -10.72 -5.20 5.56
N SER A 234 -10.19 -6.32 6.04
CA SER A 234 -10.24 -7.62 5.36
C SER A 234 -11.64 -8.25 5.28
N LEU A 235 -12.69 -7.56 5.75
CA LEU A 235 -14.11 -7.91 5.51
C LEU A 235 -14.72 -7.18 4.30
N TRP A 236 -13.91 -6.46 3.51
CA TRP A 236 -14.31 -5.83 2.24
C TRP A 236 -13.74 -6.54 1.00
N PHE A 237 -13.46 -7.84 1.13
CA PHE A 237 -13.32 -8.77 0.02
C PHE A 237 -14.42 -9.81 0.10
#